data_AF-A0A6A3LBN4-F1
#
_entry.id   AF-A0A6A3LBN4-F1
#
_cell.length_a   1.000
_cell.length_b   1.000
_cell.length_c   1.000
_cell.angle_alpha   90.00
_cell.angle_beta   90.00
_cell.angle_gamma   90.00
#
_symmetry.space_group_name_H-M   'P 1'
#
loop_
_entity.id
_entity.type
_entity.pdbx_description
1 polymer ?
#
loop_
_entity_poly.entity_id
_entity_poly.type
_entity_poly.pdbx_seq_one_letter_code
_entity_poly.pdbx_strand_id
1 'polypeptide(L)'
;MARNRTKNTASNRLGGCDLRVLRDNLDEMTERPSRASGKRDNPESSSNGATYVSNKRVRAKKRLDQLRKEMDEATEKQSAAGADMLQMLMLMREDADRRAEMEDRRWREDREAVVAAEKSEREEREQLRRDEAAAAEARRYQEIELNKLMRDEQIRMEAEAATESRRRYEEKAERDRAEARERHDQMMLFIASMQRGGSQTL
;
A
#
# COMPACT_ATOMS: atom_id res chain seq x y z
N MET A 1 -35.66 77.76 -11.48
CA MET A 1 -35.51 77.26 -10.09
C MET A 1 -35.56 75.73 -10.12
N ALA A 2 -34.43 75.04 -9.90
CA ALA A 2 -34.37 73.58 -10.02
C ALA A 2 -35.09 72.89 -8.84
N ARG A 3 -36.23 72.24 -9.10
CA ARG A 3 -37.18 71.68 -8.10
C ARG A 3 -36.67 70.45 -7.32
N ASN A 4 -35.44 69.97 -7.55
CA ASN A 4 -34.95 68.69 -7.02
C ASN A 4 -33.45 68.68 -6.61
N ARG A 5 -32.91 69.78 -6.09
CA ARG A 5 -31.46 69.91 -5.76
C ARG A 5 -30.93 68.94 -4.70
N THR A 6 -31.78 68.49 -3.77
CA THR A 6 -31.37 67.64 -2.63
C THR A 6 -31.48 66.14 -2.90
N LYS A 7 -31.93 65.74 -4.10
CA LYS A 7 -32.13 64.33 -4.44
C LYS A 7 -30.89 63.76 -5.13
N ASN A 8 -30.58 62.49 -4.85
CA ASN A 8 -29.46 61.78 -5.47
C ASN A 8 -29.51 61.87 -7.00
N THR A 9 -28.36 62.17 -7.60
CA THR A 9 -28.17 62.40 -9.04
C THR A 9 -28.08 61.10 -9.84
N ALA A 10 -27.64 60.01 -9.22
CA ALA A 10 -27.48 58.71 -9.87
C ALA A 10 -27.99 57.57 -8.99
N SER A 11 -28.27 56.41 -9.60
CA SER A 11 -28.65 55.18 -8.90
C SER A 11 -27.87 53.98 -9.43
N ASN A 12 -27.19 53.27 -8.53
CA ASN A 12 -26.45 52.04 -8.87
C ASN A 12 -27.37 50.91 -9.34
N ARG A 13 -28.65 50.93 -8.96
CA ARG A 13 -29.65 49.95 -9.43
C ARG A 13 -29.99 50.13 -10.92
N LEU A 14 -29.74 51.32 -11.45
CA LEU A 14 -29.93 51.68 -12.86
C LEU A 14 -28.58 51.87 -13.56
N GLY A 15 -27.51 51.21 -13.09
CA GLY A 15 -26.19 51.26 -13.72
C GLY A 15 -25.46 52.61 -13.59
N GLY A 16 -25.85 53.46 -12.64
CA GLY A 16 -25.22 54.78 -12.44
C GLY A 16 -25.74 55.88 -13.37
N CYS A 17 -26.84 55.65 -14.09
CA CYS A 17 -27.45 56.63 -14.99
C CYS A 17 -27.91 57.91 -14.26
N ASP A 18 -27.75 59.06 -14.92
CA ASP A 18 -28.16 60.37 -14.41
C ASP A 18 -29.69 60.49 -14.37
N LEU A 19 -30.23 60.67 -13.17
CA LEU A 19 -31.66 60.73 -12.90
C LEU A 19 -32.26 62.13 -13.10
N ARG A 20 -31.43 63.16 -13.26
CA ARG A 20 -31.91 64.55 -13.40
C ARG A 20 -32.76 64.72 -14.65
N VAL A 21 -32.31 64.13 -15.77
CA VAL A 21 -33.02 64.17 -17.06
C VAL A 21 -34.43 63.58 -16.92
N LEU A 22 -34.58 62.44 -16.26
CA LEU A 22 -35.89 61.82 -16.07
C LEU A 22 -36.81 62.64 -15.16
N ARG A 23 -36.26 63.31 -14.14
CA ARG A 23 -37.04 64.13 -13.19
C ARG A 23 -37.47 65.46 -13.79
N ASP A 24 -36.57 66.10 -14.52
CA ASP A 24 -36.81 67.42 -15.09
C ASP A 24 -37.79 67.33 -16.28
N ASN A 25 -37.84 66.18 -16.97
CA ASN A 25 -38.77 65.90 -18.06
C ASN A 25 -39.94 64.98 -17.64
N LEU A 26 -40.12 64.71 -16.34
CA LEU A 26 -41.18 63.80 -15.87
C LEU A 26 -42.56 64.34 -16.23
N ASP A 27 -42.75 65.66 -16.08
CA ASP A 27 -44.01 66.32 -16.40
C ASP A 27 -44.33 66.18 -17.90
N GLU A 28 -43.34 66.33 -18.78
CA GLU A 28 -43.49 66.14 -20.23
C GLU A 28 -43.76 64.67 -20.62
N MET A 29 -43.12 63.71 -19.92
CA MET A 29 -43.36 62.28 -20.14
C MET A 29 -44.69 61.77 -19.57
N THR A 30 -45.27 62.48 -18.60
CA THR A 30 -46.54 62.11 -17.94
C THR A 30 -47.72 62.98 -18.35
N GLU A 31 -47.50 63.96 -19.23
CA GLU A 31 -48.57 64.70 -19.91
C GLU A 31 -49.38 63.74 -20.78
N ARG A 32 -50.45 63.24 -20.16
CA ARG A 32 -51.56 62.55 -20.80
C ARG A 32 -52.13 63.51 -21.85
N PRO A 33 -52.20 63.15 -23.15
CA PRO A 33 -52.71 64.07 -24.15
C PRO A 33 -54.12 64.47 -23.76
N SER A 34 -54.32 65.80 -23.64
CA SER A 34 -55.59 66.40 -23.27
C SER A 34 -56.71 65.74 -24.08
N ARG A 35 -57.69 65.17 -23.38
CA ARG A 35 -58.91 64.67 -24.01
C ARG A 35 -59.72 65.88 -24.47
N ALA A 36 -59.33 66.45 -25.61
CA ALA A 36 -60.23 67.26 -26.41
C ALA A 36 -61.41 66.35 -26.78
N SER A 37 -62.56 66.67 -26.20
CA SER A 37 -63.86 66.08 -26.52
C SER A 37 -64.24 66.43 -27.96
N GLY A 38 -63.58 65.81 -28.92
CA GLY A 38 -64.04 65.72 -30.29
C GLY A 38 -65.00 64.54 -30.38
N LYS A 39 -66.30 64.84 -30.43
CA LYS A 39 -67.30 63.89 -30.90
C LYS A 39 -66.81 63.37 -32.25
N ARG A 40 -66.42 62.09 -32.32
CA ARG A 40 -66.21 61.44 -33.61
C ARG A 40 -67.59 61.08 -34.10
N ASP A 41 -68.02 61.78 -35.14
CA ASP A 41 -69.14 61.35 -35.96
C ASP A 41 -68.86 59.93 -36.44
N ASN A 42 -69.86 59.08 -36.25
CA ASN A 42 -69.93 57.75 -36.81
C ASN A 42 -70.04 57.88 -38.33
N PRO A 43 -69.08 57.41 -39.15
CA PRO A 43 -69.38 57.15 -40.53
C PRO A 43 -70.06 55.78 -40.57
N GLU A 44 -71.40 55.78 -40.54
CA GLU A 44 -72.13 54.79 -41.31
C GLU A 44 -71.73 54.96 -42.77
N SER A 45 -70.74 54.18 -43.23
CA SER A 45 -70.61 53.89 -44.65
C SER A 45 -69.72 52.68 -44.91
N SER A 46 -70.24 51.81 -45.78
CA SER A 46 -69.58 50.75 -46.53
C SER A 46 -69.46 49.37 -45.87
N SER A 47 -70.39 48.51 -46.27
CA SER A 47 -70.40 47.04 -46.15
C SER A 47 -69.22 46.31 -46.83
N ASN A 48 -68.09 46.98 -47.10
CA ASN A 48 -66.90 46.41 -47.75
C ASN A 48 -65.67 46.29 -46.82
N GLY A 49 -65.73 46.81 -45.58
CA GLY A 49 -64.63 46.80 -44.61
C GLY A 49 -64.52 45.54 -43.74
N ALA A 50 -65.60 44.76 -43.62
CA ALA A 50 -65.66 43.57 -42.77
C ALA A 50 -64.65 42.48 -43.21
N THR A 51 -64.39 42.38 -44.52
CA THR A 51 -63.49 41.39 -45.12
C THR A 51 -62.01 41.75 -44.97
N TYR A 52 -61.64 43.05 -45.03
CA TYR A 52 -60.23 43.46 -44.85
C TYR A 52 -59.77 43.30 -43.39
N VAL A 53 -60.62 43.70 -42.44
CA VAL A 53 -60.33 43.57 -41.01
C VAL A 53 -60.34 42.10 -40.57
N SER A 54 -61.28 41.28 -41.10
CA SER A 54 -61.28 39.84 -40.82
C SER A 54 -60.05 39.15 -41.42
N ASN A 55 -59.66 39.47 -42.66
CA ASN A 55 -58.45 38.92 -43.28
C ASN A 55 -57.18 39.31 -42.52
N LYS A 56 -57.07 40.55 -41.99
CA LYS A 56 -55.97 40.95 -41.10
C LYS A 56 -55.95 40.12 -39.81
N ARG A 57 -57.11 39.88 -39.18
CA ARG A 57 -57.21 39.01 -37.99
C ARG A 57 -56.78 37.57 -38.29
N VAL A 58 -57.24 36.99 -39.41
CA VAL A 58 -56.87 35.63 -39.82
C VAL A 58 -55.37 35.54 -40.11
N ARG A 59 -54.78 36.53 -40.78
CA ARG A 59 -53.32 36.60 -41.00
C ARG A 59 -52.54 36.71 -39.70
N ALA A 60 -53.00 37.55 -38.77
CA ALA A 60 -52.37 37.72 -37.47
C ALA A 60 -52.45 36.42 -36.65
N LYS A 61 -53.61 35.74 -36.65
CA LYS A 61 -53.79 34.45 -35.98
C LYS A 61 -52.86 33.38 -36.55
N LYS A 62 -52.81 33.24 -37.89
CA LYS A 62 -51.90 32.29 -38.56
C LYS A 62 -50.43 32.56 -38.22
N ARG A 63 -50.04 33.84 -38.10
CA ARG A 63 -48.68 34.23 -37.70
C ARG A 63 -48.38 33.90 -36.24
N LEU A 64 -49.35 34.08 -35.33
CA LEU A 64 -49.21 33.68 -33.93
C LEU A 64 -49.14 32.16 -33.76
N ASP A 65 -49.95 31.41 -34.50
CA ASP A 65 -49.94 29.95 -34.49
C ASP A 65 -48.60 29.41 -35.02
N GLN A 66 -48.05 30.03 -36.07
CA GLN A 66 -46.71 29.71 -36.58
C GLN A 66 -45.63 29.99 -35.54
N LEU A 67 -45.67 31.15 -34.86
CA LEU A 67 -44.71 31.50 -33.81
C LEU A 67 -44.78 30.53 -32.62
N ARG A 68 -45.97 30.08 -32.23
CA ARG A 68 -46.13 29.05 -31.19
C ARG A 68 -45.45 27.75 -31.60
N LYS A 69 -45.73 27.28 -32.81
CA LYS A 69 -45.13 26.04 -33.33
C LYS A 69 -43.60 26.11 -33.36
N GLU A 70 -43.03 27.22 -33.83
CA GLU A 70 -41.58 27.43 -33.85
C GLU A 70 -40.97 27.45 -32.44
N MET A 71 -41.67 28.02 -31.47
CA MET A 71 -41.23 28.06 -30.08
C MET A 71 -41.26 26.66 -29.45
N ASP A 72 -42.33 25.89 -29.70
CA ASP A 72 -42.46 24.51 -29.23
C ASP A 72 -41.35 23.61 -29.82
N GLU A 73 -41.10 23.70 -31.13
CA GLU A 73 -40.01 22.97 -31.79
C GLU A 73 -38.62 23.37 -31.26
N ALA A 74 -38.41 24.65 -30.92
CA ALA A 74 -37.16 25.11 -30.32
C ALA A 74 -36.97 24.55 -28.90
N THR A 75 -38.04 24.50 -28.09
CA THR A 75 -37.99 23.92 -26.75
C THR A 75 -37.75 22.41 -26.75
N GLU A 76 -38.31 21.67 -27.70
CA GLU A 76 -38.06 20.23 -27.85
C GLU A 76 -36.60 19.96 -28.24
N LYS A 77 -36.06 20.71 -29.21
CA LYS A 77 -34.66 20.60 -29.63
C LYS A 77 -33.69 20.95 -28.50
N GLN A 78 -33.99 21.98 -27.71
CA GLN A 78 -33.19 22.35 -26.54
C GLN A 78 -33.24 21.27 -25.46
N SER A 79 -34.41 20.66 -25.23
CA SER A 79 -34.58 19.58 -24.26
C SER A 79 -33.84 18.31 -24.69
N ALA A 80 -33.92 17.94 -25.97
CA ALA A 80 -33.18 16.82 -26.54
C ALA A 80 -31.66 17.03 -26.44
N ALA A 81 -31.16 18.19 -26.85
CA ALA A 81 -29.74 18.52 -26.72
C ALA A 81 -29.26 18.56 -25.25
N GLY A 82 -30.11 19.00 -24.33
CA GLY A 82 -29.85 18.97 -22.89
C GLY A 82 -29.77 17.54 -22.34
N ALA A 83 -30.65 16.65 -22.79
CA ALA A 83 -30.66 15.23 -22.41
C ALA A 83 -29.40 14.50 -22.93
N ASP A 84 -29.01 14.73 -24.18
CA ASP A 84 -27.80 14.12 -24.77
C ASP A 84 -26.53 14.57 -24.04
N MET A 85 -26.42 15.88 -23.72
CA MET A 85 -25.30 16.38 -22.92
C MET A 85 -25.27 15.79 -21.51
N LEU A 86 -26.42 15.64 -20.85
CA LEU A 86 -26.50 15.02 -19.54
C LEU A 86 -26.07 13.55 -19.59
N GLN A 87 -26.49 12.82 -20.62
CA GLN A 87 -26.09 11.43 -20.83
C GLN A 87 -24.57 11.30 -21.06
N MET A 88 -23.99 12.21 -21.84
CA MET A 88 -22.53 12.25 -22.05
C MET A 88 -21.77 12.56 -20.75
N LEU A 89 -22.26 13.48 -19.93
CA LEU A 89 -21.66 13.80 -18.62
C LEU A 89 -21.75 12.60 -17.66
N MET A 90 -22.86 11.87 -17.64
CA MET A 90 -23.02 10.66 -16.84
C MET A 90 -22.02 9.57 -17.25
N LEU A 91 -21.85 9.33 -18.55
CA LEU A 91 -20.89 8.36 -19.06
C LEU A 91 -19.45 8.72 -18.67
N MET A 92 -19.05 9.99 -18.80
CA MET A 92 -17.71 10.42 -18.38
C MET A 92 -17.49 10.26 -16.88
N ARG A 93 -18.51 10.51 -16.06
CA ARG A 93 -18.45 10.29 -14.61
C ARG A 93 -18.29 8.81 -14.29
N GLU A 94 -19.09 7.95 -14.91
CA GLU A 94 -19.02 6.50 -14.71
C GLU A 94 -17.68 5.91 -15.19
N ASP A 95 -17.13 6.41 -16.30
CA ASP A 95 -15.78 6.05 -16.75
C ASP A 95 -14.70 6.50 -15.77
N ALA A 96 -14.83 7.69 -15.19
CA ALA A 96 -13.91 8.21 -14.19
C ALA A 96 -13.96 7.38 -12.89
N ASP A 97 -15.16 7.06 -12.42
CA ASP A 97 -15.38 6.24 -11.23
C ASP A 97 -14.81 4.83 -11.43
N ARG A 98 -15.06 4.19 -12.58
CA ARG A 98 -14.48 2.88 -12.93
C ARG A 98 -12.96 2.90 -12.96
N ARG A 99 -12.34 3.96 -13.49
CA ARG A 99 -10.87 4.11 -13.48
C ARG A 99 -10.34 4.27 -12.06
N ALA A 100 -11.00 5.09 -11.24
CA ALA A 100 -10.60 5.31 -9.86
C ALA A 100 -10.67 4.02 -9.03
N GLU A 101 -11.73 3.21 -9.19
CA GLU A 101 -11.86 1.91 -8.51
C GLU A 101 -10.77 0.92 -8.93
N MET A 102 -10.44 0.89 -10.22
CA MET A 102 -9.38 0.02 -10.75
C MET A 102 -8.00 0.43 -10.23
N GLU A 103 -7.72 1.73 -10.16
CA GLU A 103 -6.49 2.23 -9.55
C GLU A 103 -6.45 1.91 -8.06
N ASP A 104 -7.50 2.20 -7.30
CA ASP A 104 -7.57 1.90 -5.86
C ASP A 104 -7.37 0.40 -5.56
N ARG A 105 -7.90 -0.47 -6.42
CA ARG A 105 -7.62 -1.92 -6.34
C ARG A 105 -6.13 -2.21 -6.55
N ARG A 106 -5.49 -1.64 -7.57
CA ARG A 106 -4.05 -1.83 -7.82
C ARG A 106 -3.20 -1.32 -6.66
N TRP A 107 -3.54 -0.16 -6.10
CA TRP A 107 -2.84 0.38 -4.93
C TRP A 107 -2.94 -0.54 -3.71
N ARG A 108 -4.09 -1.20 -3.50
CA ARG A 108 -4.24 -2.22 -2.46
C ARG A 108 -3.39 -3.45 -2.75
N GLU A 109 -3.48 -3.98 -3.96
CA GLU A 109 -2.70 -5.15 -4.39
C GLU A 109 -1.18 -4.90 -4.27
N ASP A 110 -0.69 -3.74 -4.70
CA ASP A 110 0.72 -3.38 -4.59
C ASP A 110 1.18 -3.28 -3.13
N ARG A 111 0.36 -2.69 -2.25
CA ARG A 111 0.66 -2.63 -0.81
C ARG A 111 0.70 -4.02 -0.19
N GLU A 112 -0.27 -4.86 -0.53
CA GLU A 112 -0.33 -6.25 -0.07
C GLU A 112 0.88 -7.05 -0.59
N ALA A 113 1.27 -6.85 -1.84
CA ALA A 113 2.46 -7.48 -2.42
C ALA A 113 3.75 -7.06 -1.70
N VAL A 114 3.89 -5.77 -1.37
CA VAL A 114 5.04 -5.28 -0.59
C VAL A 114 5.07 -5.91 0.81
N VAL A 115 3.93 -5.95 1.50
CA VAL A 115 3.85 -6.57 2.83
C VAL A 115 4.11 -8.08 2.79
N ALA A 116 3.59 -8.77 1.76
CA ALA A 116 3.83 -10.19 1.56
C ALA A 116 5.31 -10.48 1.28
N ALA A 117 5.96 -9.67 0.44
CA ALA A 117 7.39 -9.79 0.15
C ALA A 117 8.26 -9.54 1.37
N GLU A 118 7.94 -8.51 2.17
CA GLU A 118 8.65 -8.25 3.43
C GLU A 118 8.47 -9.42 4.41
N LYS A 119 7.27 -9.99 4.51
CA LYS A 119 6.99 -11.13 5.37
C LYS A 119 7.78 -12.36 4.93
N SER A 120 7.81 -12.68 3.64
CA SER A 120 8.60 -13.82 3.15
C SER A 120 10.10 -13.62 3.37
N GLU A 121 10.62 -12.40 3.17
CA GLU A 121 12.03 -12.10 3.45
C GLU A 121 12.37 -12.28 4.94
N ARG A 122 11.49 -11.86 5.85
CA ARG A 122 11.66 -12.08 7.30
C ARG A 122 11.66 -13.57 7.63
N GLU A 123 10.75 -14.34 7.03
CA GLU A 123 10.67 -15.79 7.21
C GLU A 123 11.93 -16.50 6.70
N GLU A 124 12.45 -16.13 5.54
CA GLU A 124 13.72 -16.66 5.00
C GLU A 124 14.90 -16.36 5.92
N ARG A 125 14.99 -15.12 6.44
CA ARG A 125 16.03 -14.74 7.41
C ARG A 125 15.90 -15.52 8.72
N GLU A 126 14.68 -15.80 9.17
CA GLU A 126 14.46 -16.66 10.34
C GLU A 126 14.82 -18.11 10.08
N GLN A 127 14.49 -18.65 8.91
CA GLN A 127 14.88 -20.01 8.52
C GLN A 127 16.40 -20.14 8.49
N LEU A 128 17.11 -19.20 7.84
CA LEU A 128 18.57 -19.18 7.83
C LEU A 128 19.17 -19.16 9.25
N ARG A 129 18.61 -18.35 10.16
CA ARG A 129 19.07 -18.32 11.57
C ARG A 129 18.82 -19.65 12.29
N ARG A 130 17.69 -20.31 12.03
CA ARG A 130 17.37 -21.63 12.62
C ARG A 130 18.29 -22.71 12.06
N ASP A 131 18.51 -22.71 10.75
CA ASP A 131 19.37 -23.67 10.08
C ASP A 131 20.84 -23.52 10.51
N GLU A 132 21.32 -22.28 10.64
CA GLU A 132 22.65 -22.00 11.17
C GLU A 132 22.81 -22.46 12.62
N ALA A 133 21.80 -22.21 13.46
CA ALA A 133 21.79 -22.70 14.85
C ALA A 133 21.80 -24.23 14.91
N ALA A 134 20.96 -24.90 14.11
CA ALA A 134 20.93 -26.35 14.01
C ALA A 134 22.26 -26.92 13.51
N ALA A 135 22.89 -26.30 12.51
CA ALA A 135 24.20 -26.70 12.01
C ALA A 135 25.30 -26.48 13.06
N ALA A 136 25.24 -25.40 13.85
CA ALA A 136 26.15 -25.17 14.95
C ALA A 136 26.00 -26.23 16.06
N GLU A 137 24.77 -26.60 16.40
CA GLU A 137 24.50 -27.69 17.35
C GLU A 137 24.97 -29.04 16.84
N ALA A 138 24.75 -29.36 15.56
CA ALA A 138 25.24 -30.58 14.95
C ALA A 138 26.77 -30.67 15.01
N ARG A 139 27.48 -29.57 14.73
CA ARG A 139 28.95 -29.49 14.88
C ARG A 139 29.39 -29.74 16.32
N ARG A 140 28.72 -29.13 17.30
CA ARG A 140 29.00 -29.36 18.72
C ARG A 140 28.80 -30.82 19.11
N TYR A 141 27.73 -31.45 18.61
CA TYR A 141 27.45 -32.85 18.91
C TYR A 141 28.53 -33.77 18.33
N GLN A 142 28.93 -33.53 17.08
CA GLN A 142 30.04 -34.26 16.45
C GLN A 142 31.37 -34.09 17.20
N GLU A 143 31.69 -32.87 17.62
CA GLU A 143 32.90 -32.60 18.40
C GLU A 143 32.89 -33.34 19.75
N ILE A 144 31.75 -33.35 20.44
CA ILE A 144 31.58 -34.09 21.69
C ILE A 144 31.75 -35.60 21.47
N GLU A 145 31.17 -36.15 20.39
CA GLU A 145 31.33 -37.57 20.05
C GLU A 145 32.78 -37.92 19.74
N LEU A 146 33.47 -37.11 18.93
CA LEU A 146 34.88 -37.30 18.64
C LEU A 146 35.74 -37.21 19.91
N ASN A 147 35.46 -36.25 20.80
CA ASN A 147 36.19 -36.11 22.05
C ASN A 147 36.00 -37.33 22.96
N LYS A 148 34.77 -37.87 23.04
CA LYS A 148 34.48 -39.11 23.78
C LYS A 148 35.28 -40.27 23.21
N LEU A 149 35.27 -40.45 21.88
CA LEU A 149 36.03 -41.52 21.22
C LEU A 149 37.53 -41.40 21.49
N MET A 150 38.11 -40.20 21.36
CA MET A 150 39.52 -39.96 21.66
C MET A 150 39.87 -40.30 23.12
N ARG A 151 38.98 -39.95 24.06
CA ARG A 151 39.17 -40.25 25.47
C ARG A 151 39.09 -41.75 25.76
N ASP A 152 38.14 -42.45 25.13
CA ASP A 152 37.99 -43.90 25.27
C ASP A 152 39.19 -44.64 24.66
N GLU A 153 39.69 -44.19 23.51
CA GLU A 153 40.93 -44.71 22.91
C GLU A 153 42.14 -44.47 23.81
N GLN A 154 42.27 -43.27 24.39
CA GLN A 154 43.34 -42.98 25.33
C GLN A 154 43.29 -43.89 26.55
N ILE A 155 42.11 -44.11 27.12
CA ILE A 155 41.93 -45.05 28.26
C ILE A 155 42.35 -46.46 27.86
N ARG A 156 42.03 -46.91 26.64
CA ARG A 156 42.46 -48.23 26.14
C ARG A 156 43.98 -48.32 26.03
N MET A 157 44.61 -47.33 25.40
CA MET A 157 46.07 -47.28 25.25
C MET A 157 46.79 -47.25 26.60
N GLU A 158 46.28 -46.47 27.57
CA GLU A 158 46.82 -46.42 28.92
C GLU A 158 46.66 -47.76 29.66
N ALA A 159 45.51 -48.43 29.51
CA ALA A 159 45.29 -49.75 30.07
C ALA A 159 46.25 -50.79 29.48
N GLU A 160 46.43 -50.80 28.15
CA GLU A 160 47.39 -51.67 27.47
C GLU A 160 48.83 -51.41 27.96
N ALA A 161 49.26 -50.15 28.00
CA ALA A 161 50.58 -49.78 28.49
C ALA A 161 50.80 -50.18 29.96
N ALA A 162 49.76 -50.09 30.80
CA ALA A 162 49.82 -50.56 32.19
C ALA A 162 49.99 -52.09 32.28
N THR A 163 49.28 -52.85 31.44
CA THR A 163 49.44 -54.31 31.40
C THR A 163 50.82 -54.72 30.89
N GLU A 164 51.37 -54.01 29.90
CA GLU A 164 52.70 -54.29 29.39
C GLU A 164 53.78 -53.93 30.41
N SER A 165 53.65 -52.79 31.08
CA SER A 165 54.55 -52.38 32.17
C SER A 165 54.56 -53.43 33.28
N ARG A 166 53.37 -53.92 33.69
CA ARG A 166 53.25 -54.99 34.69
C ARG A 166 53.97 -56.27 34.25
N ARG A 167 53.81 -56.70 33.00
CA ARG A 167 54.53 -57.86 32.45
C ARG A 167 56.05 -57.68 32.52
N ARG A 168 56.57 -56.50 32.14
CA ARG A 168 58.01 -56.21 32.22
C ARG A 168 58.54 -56.25 33.66
N TYR A 169 57.75 -55.77 34.63
CA TYR A 169 58.11 -55.87 36.05
C TYR A 169 58.12 -57.32 36.54
N GLU A 170 57.13 -58.12 36.16
CA GLU A 170 57.06 -59.55 36.50
C GLU A 170 58.25 -60.31 35.90
N GLU A 171 58.58 -60.06 34.63
CA GLU A 171 59.72 -60.66 33.94
C GLU A 171 61.06 -60.30 34.60
N LYS A 172 61.24 -59.04 35.02
CA LYS A 172 62.43 -58.61 35.76
C LYS A 172 62.51 -59.30 37.14
N ALA A 173 61.41 -59.38 37.87
CA ALA A 173 61.37 -60.05 39.16
C ALA A 173 61.67 -61.55 39.05
N GLU A 174 61.26 -62.20 37.96
CA GLU A 174 61.62 -63.60 37.68
C GLU A 174 63.12 -63.76 37.42
N ARG A 175 63.74 -62.85 36.65
CA ARG A 175 65.20 -62.84 36.46
C ARG A 175 65.94 -62.67 37.78
N ASP A 176 65.55 -61.70 38.60
CA ASP A 176 66.19 -61.46 39.90
C ASP A 176 66.08 -62.68 40.83
N ARG A 177 64.93 -63.38 40.83
CA ARG A 177 64.74 -64.63 41.57
C ARG A 177 65.61 -65.76 41.03
N ALA A 178 65.76 -65.88 39.71
CA ALA A 178 66.62 -66.88 39.09
C ALA A 178 68.09 -66.64 39.45
N GLU A 179 68.57 -65.41 39.33
CA GLU A 179 69.93 -65.02 39.73
C GLU A 179 70.19 -65.29 41.22
N ALA A 180 69.22 -65.01 42.10
CA ALA A 180 69.34 -65.31 43.53
C ALA A 180 69.49 -66.81 43.80
N ARG A 181 68.76 -67.67 43.06
CA ARG A 181 68.90 -69.13 43.13
C ARG A 181 70.29 -69.56 42.68
N GLU A 182 70.77 -69.03 41.56
CA GLU A 182 72.11 -69.35 41.05
C GLU A 182 73.21 -68.94 42.03
N ARG A 183 73.15 -67.74 42.62
CA ARG A 183 74.11 -67.29 43.64
C ARG A 183 74.07 -68.15 44.90
N HIS A 184 72.87 -68.55 45.34
CA HIS A 184 72.72 -69.47 46.46
C HIS A 184 73.37 -70.82 46.15
N ASP A 185 73.13 -71.39 44.97
CA ASP A 185 73.71 -72.67 44.56
C ASP A 185 75.24 -72.59 44.47
N GLN A 186 75.79 -71.50 43.94
CA GLN A 186 77.23 -71.22 43.94
C GLN A 186 77.79 -71.14 45.36
N MET A 187 77.12 -70.44 46.27
CA MET A 187 77.53 -70.34 47.68
C MET A 187 77.49 -71.71 48.37
N MET A 188 76.45 -72.51 48.13
CA MET A 188 76.34 -73.86 48.69
C MET A 188 77.44 -74.79 48.17
N LEU A 189 77.79 -74.71 46.89
CA LEU A 189 78.93 -75.43 46.31
C LEU A 189 80.25 -75.03 46.98
N PHE A 190 80.44 -73.73 47.23
CA PHE A 190 81.62 -73.22 47.94
C PHE A 190 81.69 -73.71 49.39
N ILE A 191 80.58 -73.69 50.13
CA ILE A 191 80.52 -74.22 51.50
C ILE A 191 80.81 -75.74 51.49
N ALA A 192 80.23 -76.49 50.56
CA ALA A 192 80.45 -77.93 50.42
C ALA A 192 81.92 -78.27 50.11
N SER A 193 82.60 -77.45 49.28
CA SER A 193 84.01 -77.64 48.99
C SER A 193 84.90 -77.36 50.21
N MET A 194 84.58 -76.34 51.02
CA MET A 194 85.26 -76.08 52.29
C MET A 194 85.05 -77.20 53.31
N GLN A 195 83.84 -77.77 53.41
CA GLN A 195 83.55 -78.89 54.33
C GLN A 195 84.27 -80.19 53.93
N ARG A 196 84.47 -80.46 52.63
CA ARG A 196 85.30 -81.58 52.16
C ARG A 196 86.80 -81.32 52.33
N GLY A 197 87.25 -80.07 52.22
CA GLY A 197 88.66 -79.68 52.41
C GLY A 197 89.09 -79.59 53.87
N GLY A 198 88.16 -79.37 54.80
CA GLY A 198 88.41 -79.27 56.25
C GLY A 198 88.73 -80.58 56.97
N SER A 199 88.78 -81.72 56.25
CA SER A 199 89.12 -83.03 56.83
C SER A 199 90.60 -83.40 56.70
N GLN A 200 91.47 -82.42 56.44
CA GLN A 200 92.93 -82.57 56.48
C GLN A 200 93.54 -81.42 57.27
N THR A 201 93.62 -81.57 58.59
CA THR A 201 94.70 -81.07 59.46
C THR A 201 94.41 -81.52 60.90
N LEU A 202 94.92 -82.70 61.24
CA LEU A 202 95.36 -83.11 62.58
C LEU A 202 96.81 -83.54 62.47
#